data_AF-A0A4Y2D764-F1
#
_entry.id   AF-A0A4Y2D764-F1
#
_cell.length_a   1.000
_cell.length_b   1.000
_cell.length_c   1.000
_cell.angle_alpha   90.00
_cell.angle_beta   90.00
_cell.angle_gamma   90.00
#
_symmetry.space_group_name_H-M   'P 1'
#
loop_
_entity.id
_entity.type
_entity.pdbx_description
1 polymer ?
#
loop_
_entity_poly.entity_id
_entity_poly.type
_entity_poly.pdbx_seq_one_letter_code
_entity_poly.pdbx_strand_id
1 'polypeptide(L)'
;MASQSENCVKSLKQLLMHLSKKKIVLDTDCDDIIFQYKNFLQNIMNMYPSAFQTFNPNTRLDIFFNEYMSKSVKDYNKTWSVMKIIFTLSHGKASIELGFSTNKKFEVENMAQESYVARRIVCDAIKSYGEILNIPISNEMRKFVFAARQKYMLHLEEKKKTKINEGISNKQKLISD
;
A
#
# COMPACT_ATOMS: atom_id res chain seq x y z
N MET A 1 -12.66 13.00 -15.21
CA MET A 1 -13.56 13.54 -14.17
C MET A 1 -14.07 14.93 -14.53
N ALA A 2 -13.21 15.93 -14.67
CA ALA A 2 -13.59 17.28 -15.10
C ALA A 2 -14.34 17.32 -16.46
N SER A 3 -13.86 16.58 -17.45
CA SER A 3 -14.44 16.53 -18.80
C SER A 3 -15.78 15.76 -18.93
N GLN A 4 -16.21 15.04 -17.88
CA GLN A 4 -17.44 14.23 -17.89
C GLN A 4 -18.23 14.45 -16.59
N SER A 5 -18.44 15.72 -16.24
CA SER A 5 -19.10 16.13 -14.99
C SER A 5 -20.48 15.51 -14.82
N GLU A 6 -21.27 15.39 -15.90
CA GLU A 6 -22.60 14.78 -15.87
C GLU A 6 -22.59 13.29 -15.48
N ASN A 7 -21.63 12.53 -16.01
CA ASN A 7 -21.49 11.11 -15.68
C ASN A 7 -21.07 10.94 -14.22
N CYS A 8 -20.15 11.78 -13.73
CA CYS A 8 -19.74 11.78 -12.34
C CYS A 8 -20.91 12.07 -11.39
N VAL A 9 -21.77 13.03 -11.72
CA VAL A 9 -22.97 13.34 -10.94
C VAL A 9 -23.98 12.19 -10.96
N LYS A 10 -24.19 11.54 -12.11
CA LYS A 10 -25.07 10.35 -12.23
C LYS A 10 -24.56 9.20 -11.35
N SER A 11 -23.26 8.92 -11.36
CA SER A 11 -22.66 7.88 -10.51
C SER A 11 -22.81 8.22 -9.02
N LEU A 12 -22.60 9.49 -8.63
CA LEU A 12 -22.80 9.91 -7.24
C LEU A 12 -24.26 9.74 -6.81
N LYS A 13 -25.24 10.10 -7.66
CA LYS A 13 -26.66 9.90 -7.39
C LYS A 13 -27.01 8.43 -7.14
N GLN A 14 -26.50 7.54 -7.99
CA GLN A 14 -26.70 6.08 -7.81
C GLN A 14 -26.13 5.59 -6.48
N LEU A 15 -24.93 6.05 -6.13
CA LEU A 15 -24.29 5.70 -4.87
C LEU A 15 -25.05 6.25 -3.66
N LEU A 16 -25.52 7.50 -3.70
CA LEU A 16 -26.33 8.10 -2.65
C LEU A 16 -27.65 7.34 -2.43
N MET A 17 -28.33 6.90 -3.50
CA MET A 17 -29.52 6.05 -3.37
C MET A 17 -29.22 4.74 -2.60
N HIS A 18 -28.04 4.14 -2.79
CA HIS A 18 -27.65 2.96 -2.03
C HIS A 18 -27.29 3.27 -0.58
N LEU A 19 -26.64 4.42 -0.32
CA LEU A 19 -26.29 4.84 1.03
C LEU A 19 -27.52 5.26 1.85
N SER A 20 -28.51 5.90 1.23
CA SER A 20 -29.73 6.32 1.93
C SER A 20 -30.64 5.12 2.24
N LYS A 21 -30.74 4.13 1.32
CA LYS A 21 -31.39 2.83 1.59
C LYS A 21 -30.80 2.12 2.82
N LYS A 22 -29.49 2.28 3.05
CA LYS A 22 -28.78 1.72 4.22
C LYS A 22 -28.80 2.66 5.44
N LYS A 23 -29.48 3.79 5.37
CA LYS A 23 -29.54 4.85 6.40
C LYS A 23 -28.15 5.40 6.81
N ILE A 24 -27.18 5.33 5.90
CA ILE A 24 -25.83 5.89 6.10
C ILE A 24 -25.85 7.40 5.84
N VAL A 25 -26.70 7.84 4.92
CA VAL A 25 -26.93 9.25 4.57
C VAL A 25 -28.43 9.52 4.67
N LEU A 26 -28.82 10.69 5.20
CA LEU A 26 -30.21 11.11 5.27
C LEU A 26 -30.72 11.52 3.88
N ASP A 27 -31.96 11.15 3.54
CA ASP A 27 -32.56 11.51 2.25
C ASP A 27 -32.62 13.03 2.06
N THR A 28 -32.83 13.78 3.14
CA THR A 28 -32.86 15.25 3.17
C THR A 28 -31.52 15.89 2.79
N ASP A 29 -30.40 15.19 2.99
CA ASP A 29 -29.07 15.70 2.69
C ASP A 29 -28.61 15.37 1.27
N CYS A 30 -29.30 14.45 0.56
CA CYS A 30 -28.87 13.99 -0.75
C CYS A 30 -28.79 15.13 -1.79
N ASP A 31 -29.78 16.01 -1.82
CA ASP A 31 -29.81 17.13 -2.76
C ASP A 31 -28.69 18.15 -2.47
N ASP A 32 -28.45 18.45 -1.19
CA ASP A 32 -27.35 19.33 -0.77
C ASP A 32 -25.99 18.73 -1.15
N ILE A 33 -25.79 17.42 -0.96
CA ILE A 33 -24.55 16.73 -1.32
C ILE A 33 -24.33 16.80 -2.83
N ILE A 34 -25.38 16.61 -3.63
CA ILE A 34 -25.31 16.69 -5.10
C ILE A 34 -24.98 18.12 -5.54
N PHE A 35 -25.59 19.12 -4.90
CA PHE A 35 -25.34 20.52 -5.19
C PHE A 35 -23.88 20.91 -4.88
N GLN A 36 -23.40 20.58 -3.69
CA GLN A 36 -22.01 20.81 -3.28
C GLN A 36 -21.01 20.11 -4.23
N TYR A 37 -21.30 18.88 -4.65
CA TYR A 37 -20.44 18.16 -5.58
C TYR A 37 -20.42 18.77 -6.99
N LYS A 38 -21.55 19.28 -7.49
CA LYS A 38 -21.58 20.02 -8.76
C LYS A 38 -20.74 21.29 -8.71
N ASN A 39 -20.87 22.06 -7.63
CA ASN A 39 -20.09 23.27 -7.42
C ASN A 39 -18.60 22.95 -7.33
N PHE A 40 -18.23 21.87 -6.66
CA PHE A 40 -16.85 21.38 -6.60
C PHE A 40 -16.28 21.05 -8.00
N LEU A 41 -17.03 20.31 -8.83
CA LEU A 41 -16.59 19.98 -10.19
C LEU A 41 -16.39 21.22 -11.05
N GLN A 42 -17.29 22.21 -10.96
CA GLN A 42 -17.16 23.48 -11.67
C GLN A 42 -15.95 24.29 -11.17
N ASN A 43 -15.77 24.38 -9.85
CA ASN A 43 -14.68 25.15 -9.26
C ASN A 43 -13.30 24.55 -9.59
N ILE A 44 -13.17 23.23 -9.61
CA ILE A 44 -11.92 22.57 -10.01
C ILE A 44 -11.60 22.78 -11.47
N MET A 45 -12.60 22.69 -12.35
CA MET A 45 -12.40 22.97 -13.78
C MET A 45 -11.86 24.38 -14.00
N ASN A 46 -12.27 25.34 -13.16
CA ASN A 46 -11.87 26.73 -13.28
C ASN A 46 -10.52 27.02 -12.59
N MET A 47 -10.26 26.48 -11.39
CA MET A 47 -9.07 26.80 -10.60
C MET A 47 -7.87 25.88 -10.86
N TYR A 48 -8.10 24.59 -11.11
CA TYR A 48 -7.04 23.58 -11.17
C TYR A 48 -7.21 22.58 -12.33
N PRO A 49 -7.40 23.03 -13.59
CA PRO A 49 -7.62 22.13 -14.71
C PRO A 49 -6.41 21.21 -14.97
N SER A 50 -5.19 21.73 -14.81
CA SER A 50 -3.94 20.99 -15.07
C SER A 50 -3.75 19.82 -14.09
N ALA A 51 -3.96 20.05 -12.79
CA ALA A 51 -3.74 19.04 -11.77
C ALA A 51 -4.63 17.79 -11.92
N PHE A 52 -5.87 17.98 -12.42
CA PHE A 52 -6.80 16.87 -12.67
C PHE A 52 -6.58 16.22 -14.05
N GLN A 53 -5.95 16.92 -15.00
CA GLN A 53 -5.55 16.34 -16.29
C GLN A 53 -4.27 15.50 -16.18
N THR A 54 -3.32 15.93 -15.37
CA THR A 54 -2.04 15.22 -15.13
C THR A 54 -2.11 14.23 -13.97
N PHE A 55 -3.31 13.92 -13.48
CA PHE A 55 -3.51 13.03 -12.33
C PHE A 55 -2.86 11.66 -12.58
N ASN A 56 -1.97 11.25 -11.68
CA ASN A 56 -1.32 9.95 -11.72
C ASN A 56 -2.17 8.91 -10.97
N PRO A 57 -2.62 7.82 -11.64
CA PRO A 57 -3.44 6.76 -11.03
C PRO A 57 -2.80 6.04 -9.84
N ASN A 58 -1.47 6.12 -9.69
CA ASN A 58 -0.75 5.53 -8.56
C ASN A 58 -0.82 6.39 -7.29
N THR A 59 -1.38 7.60 -7.38
CA THR A 59 -1.54 8.50 -6.23
C THR A 59 -2.77 8.10 -5.43
N ARG A 60 -2.64 8.15 -4.10
CA ARG A 60 -3.77 7.95 -3.19
C ARG A 60 -4.86 8.99 -3.44
N LEU A 61 -6.04 8.53 -3.84
CA LEU A 61 -7.18 9.38 -4.16
C LEU A 61 -7.62 10.22 -2.95
N ASP A 62 -7.62 9.64 -1.76
CA ASP A 62 -8.04 10.36 -0.55
C ASP A 62 -7.10 11.54 -0.22
N ILE A 63 -5.79 11.36 -0.37
CA ILE A 63 -4.80 12.44 -0.20
C ILE A 63 -5.00 13.51 -1.27
N PHE A 64 -5.15 13.09 -2.53
CA PHE A 64 -5.34 14.00 -3.65
C PHE A 64 -6.61 14.85 -3.49
N PHE A 65 -7.76 14.23 -3.20
CA PHE A 65 -9.02 14.96 -3.01
C PHE A 65 -9.03 15.82 -1.74
N ASN A 66 -8.34 15.39 -0.68
CA ASN A 66 -8.21 16.18 0.54
C ASN A 66 -7.53 17.53 0.26
N GLU A 67 -6.53 17.59 -0.62
CA GLU A 67 -5.82 18.85 -0.93
C GLU A 67 -6.75 19.95 -1.49
N TYR A 68 -7.80 19.56 -2.21
CA TYR A 68 -8.75 20.49 -2.83
C TYR A 68 -10.01 20.70 -1.99
N MET A 69 -10.58 19.63 -1.41
CA MET A 69 -11.81 19.72 -0.62
C MET A 69 -11.58 20.30 0.78
N SER A 70 -10.40 20.10 1.38
CA SER A 70 -10.09 20.64 2.73
C SER A 70 -9.84 22.14 2.74
N LYS A 71 -9.52 22.76 1.61
CA LYS A 71 -9.33 24.23 1.53
C LYS A 71 -10.66 24.99 1.62
N SER A 72 -11.77 24.32 1.28
CA SER A 72 -13.13 24.88 1.26
C SER A 72 -14.09 24.05 2.12
N VAL A 73 -13.68 23.72 3.36
CA VAL A 73 -14.45 22.83 4.26
C VAL A 73 -15.90 23.30 4.44
N LYS A 74 -16.14 24.61 4.51
CA LYS A 74 -17.49 25.16 4.70
C LYS A 74 -18.40 24.91 3.50
N ASP A 75 -17.86 24.92 2.29
CA ASP A 75 -18.63 24.81 1.05
C ASP A 75 -18.95 23.35 0.68
N TYR A 76 -18.14 22.40 1.17
CA TYR A 76 -18.22 20.99 0.78
C TYR A 76 -18.37 20.01 1.94
N ASN A 77 -18.74 20.47 3.15
CA ASN A 77 -18.74 19.63 4.36
C ASN A 77 -19.59 18.34 4.21
N LYS A 78 -20.78 18.44 3.61
CA LYS A 78 -21.68 17.30 3.44
C LYS A 78 -21.12 16.33 2.41
N THR A 79 -20.67 16.83 1.26
CA THR A 79 -20.02 16.00 0.23
C THR A 79 -18.74 15.34 0.74
N TRP A 80 -17.90 16.06 1.49
CA TRP A 80 -16.66 15.51 2.04
C TRP A 80 -16.91 14.39 3.03
N SER A 81 -17.97 14.52 3.84
CA SER A 81 -18.38 13.46 4.78
C SER A 81 -18.73 12.16 4.04
N VAL A 82 -19.44 12.25 2.93
CA VAL A 82 -19.73 11.08 2.06
C VAL A 82 -18.47 10.56 1.37
N MET A 83 -17.60 11.43 0.85
CA MET A 83 -16.36 11.02 0.18
C MET A 83 -15.42 10.27 1.13
N LYS A 84 -15.32 10.66 2.40
CA LYS A 84 -14.58 9.91 3.42
C LYS A 84 -15.10 8.48 3.54
N ILE A 85 -16.43 8.29 3.60
CA ILE A 85 -17.02 6.94 3.63
C ILE A 85 -16.63 6.17 2.37
N ILE A 86 -16.77 6.78 1.19
CA ILE A 86 -16.40 6.13 -0.08
C ILE A 86 -14.93 5.71 -0.10
N PHE A 87 -14.01 6.57 0.34
CA PHE A 87 -12.58 6.25 0.39
C PHE A 87 -12.21 5.19 1.42
N THR A 88 -13.06 4.98 2.45
CA THR A 88 -12.91 3.86 3.38
C THR A 88 -13.48 2.54 2.85
N LEU A 89 -14.34 2.58 1.83
CA LEU A 89 -14.84 1.35 1.22
C LEU A 89 -13.68 0.66 0.51
N SER A 90 -13.41 -0.57 0.95
CA SER A 90 -12.48 -1.44 0.23
C SER A 90 -13.02 -1.67 -1.18
N HIS A 91 -12.40 -1.04 -2.17
CA HIS A 91 -12.52 -1.52 -3.53
C HIS A 91 -11.84 -2.88 -3.56
N GLY A 92 -12.39 -3.91 -4.19
CA GLY A 92 -11.74 -5.24 -4.33
C GLY A 92 -10.39 -5.24 -5.08
N LYS A 93 -9.80 -4.05 -5.32
CA LYS A 93 -8.46 -3.76 -5.83
C LYS A 93 -7.69 -2.76 -4.95
N ALA A 94 -8.26 -2.31 -3.84
CA ALA A 94 -7.63 -1.42 -2.89
C ALA A 94 -6.88 -2.30 -1.89
N SER A 95 -5.56 -2.31 -1.98
CA SER A 95 -4.62 -2.24 -0.86
C SER A 95 -4.77 -3.10 0.40
N ILE A 96 -5.77 -3.96 0.53
CA ILE A 96 -5.80 -5.04 1.51
C ILE A 96 -4.78 -6.12 1.07
N GLU A 97 -4.33 -6.08 -0.19
CA GLU A 97 -3.05 -6.68 -0.61
C GLU A 97 -1.81 -5.88 -0.18
N LEU A 98 -1.85 -4.62 0.26
CA LEU A 98 -0.62 -3.93 0.72
C LEU A 98 -0.06 -4.52 2.02
N GLY A 99 -0.88 -5.27 2.78
CA GLY A 99 -0.43 -6.12 3.88
C GLY A 99 0.27 -7.41 3.44
N PHE A 100 0.02 -7.88 2.20
CA PHE A 100 0.67 -9.05 1.61
C PHE A 100 1.75 -8.69 0.55
N SER A 101 1.73 -7.45 0.04
CA SER A 101 2.50 -7.00 -1.12
C SER A 101 3.56 -5.95 -0.78
N THR A 102 3.89 -5.74 0.50
CA THR A 102 5.25 -5.25 0.80
C THR A 102 6.26 -6.34 0.49
N ASN A 103 5.90 -7.61 0.72
CA ASN A 103 6.76 -8.75 0.47
C ASN A 103 6.82 -9.13 -1.01
N LYS A 104 5.80 -8.83 -1.83
CA LYS A 104 5.84 -9.10 -3.27
C LYS A 104 7.01 -8.42 -4.02
N LYS A 105 7.50 -7.27 -3.53
CA LYS A 105 8.73 -6.63 -4.04
C LYS A 105 10.02 -7.34 -3.62
N PHE A 106 9.96 -8.10 -2.52
CA PHE A 106 11.04 -8.91 -1.98
C PHE A 106 10.96 -10.37 -2.41
N GLU A 107 9.81 -10.80 -2.91
CA GLU A 107 9.49 -12.15 -3.34
C GLU A 107 10.29 -12.48 -4.59
N VAL A 108 11.26 -13.36 -4.40
CA VAL A 108 11.99 -14.01 -5.49
C VAL A 108 11.73 -15.49 -5.30
N GLU A 109 11.33 -16.14 -6.38
CA GLU A 109 11.06 -17.57 -6.39
C GLU A 109 12.24 -18.34 -5.79
N ASN A 110 11.97 -19.29 -4.88
CA ASN A 110 12.97 -20.13 -4.22
C ASN A 110 13.91 -19.45 -3.19
N MET A 111 13.52 -18.34 -2.56
CA MET A 111 14.26 -17.82 -1.39
C MET A 111 13.90 -18.53 -0.07
N ALA A 112 14.93 -18.78 0.76
CA ALA A 112 14.75 -19.25 2.13
C ALA A 112 14.21 -18.13 3.04
N GLN A 113 13.46 -18.50 4.08
CA GLN A 113 12.86 -17.55 5.03
C GLN A 113 13.90 -16.61 5.67
N GLU A 114 15.08 -17.13 5.99
CA GLU A 114 16.19 -16.35 6.55
C GLU A 114 16.64 -15.23 5.60
N SER A 115 16.70 -15.51 4.30
CA SER A 115 17.02 -14.53 3.27
C SER A 115 15.96 -13.44 3.15
N TYR A 116 14.68 -13.81 3.32
CA TYR A 116 13.58 -12.84 3.37
C TYR A 116 13.71 -11.87 4.53
N VAL A 117 13.98 -12.39 5.73
CA VAL A 117 14.17 -11.57 6.94
C VAL A 117 15.37 -10.64 6.76
N ALA A 118 16.51 -11.16 6.27
CA ALA A 118 17.71 -10.35 6.04
C ALA A 118 17.45 -9.21 5.04
N ARG A 119 16.78 -9.49 3.92
CA ARG A 119 16.44 -8.49 2.91
C ARG A 119 15.50 -7.42 3.47
N ARG A 120 14.54 -7.83 4.31
CA ARG A 120 13.62 -6.90 4.97
C ARG A 120 14.35 -5.93 5.89
N ILE A 121 15.27 -6.43 6.71
CA ILE A 121 16.10 -5.62 7.63
C ILE A 121 16.87 -4.55 6.85
N VAL A 122 17.51 -4.93 5.73
CA VAL A 122 18.26 -3.98 4.89
C VAL A 122 17.34 -2.90 4.31
N CYS A 123 16.19 -3.29 3.77
CA CYS A 123 15.27 -2.32 3.15
C CYS A 123 14.63 -1.38 4.17
N ASP A 124 14.31 -1.86 5.36
CA ASP A 124 13.76 -1.02 6.41
C ASP A 124 14.81 -0.05 6.98
N ALA A 125 16.08 -0.48 7.06
CA ALA A 125 17.19 0.42 7.36
C ALA A 125 17.38 1.49 6.26
N ILE A 126 17.38 1.14 4.98
CA ILE A 126 17.50 2.14 3.90
C ILE A 126 16.37 3.17 3.99
N LYS A 127 15.13 2.73 4.23
CA LYS A 127 13.99 3.63 4.41
C LYS A 127 14.17 4.56 5.61
N SER A 128 14.72 4.09 6.73
CA SER A 128 14.91 4.95 7.91
C SER A 128 15.89 6.09 7.65
N TYR A 129 16.88 5.89 6.76
CA TYR A 129 17.83 6.92 6.34
C TYR A 129 17.38 7.71 5.11
N GLY A 130 16.20 7.40 4.55
CA GLY A 130 15.61 8.02 3.36
C GLY A 130 16.27 7.59 2.04
N GLU A 131 17.60 7.58 1.99
CA GLU A 131 18.39 7.26 0.80
C GLU A 131 19.60 6.39 1.15
N ILE A 132 20.05 5.57 0.21
CA ILE A 132 21.17 4.63 0.42
C ILE A 132 22.50 5.33 0.71
N LEU A 133 22.70 6.54 0.15
CA LEU A 133 23.92 7.33 0.30
C LEU A 133 24.01 7.99 1.69
N ASN A 134 22.88 8.10 2.40
CA ASN A 134 22.83 8.72 3.73
C ASN A 134 23.19 7.75 4.86
N ILE A 135 23.44 6.48 4.54
CA ILE A 135 23.74 5.46 5.55
C ILE A 135 25.21 5.56 5.95
N PRO A 136 25.52 5.92 7.21
CA PRO A 136 26.90 6.01 7.67
C PRO A 136 27.53 4.61 7.74
N ILE A 137 28.69 4.43 7.09
CA ILE A 137 29.43 3.17 7.14
C ILE A 137 30.16 3.08 8.49
N SER A 138 29.57 2.36 9.44
CA SER A 138 30.16 2.17 10.77
C SER A 138 31.32 1.18 10.75
N ASN A 139 32.22 1.30 11.73
CA ASN A 139 33.31 0.33 11.93
C ASN A 139 32.80 -1.08 12.23
N GLU A 140 31.62 -1.21 12.85
CA GLU A 140 31.00 -2.51 13.09
C GLU A 140 30.56 -3.17 11.79
N MET A 141 29.93 -2.43 10.87
CA MET A 141 29.54 -2.94 9.56
C MET A 141 30.75 -3.50 8.81
N ARG A 142 31.90 -2.81 8.88
CA ARG A 142 33.16 -3.30 8.30
C ARG A 142 33.57 -4.64 8.91
N LYS A 143 33.58 -4.77 10.24
CA LYS A 143 33.88 -6.04 10.94
C LYS A 143 32.93 -7.16 10.53
N PHE A 144 31.63 -6.87 10.42
CA PHE A 144 30.63 -7.84 9.99
C PHE A 144 30.88 -8.31 8.55
N VAL A 145 31.22 -7.41 7.63
CA VAL A 145 31.55 -7.76 6.23
C VAL A 145 32.79 -8.65 6.17
N PHE A 146 33.85 -8.32 6.92
CA PHE A 146 35.05 -9.17 6.98
C PHE A 146 34.75 -10.58 7.48
N ALA A 147 33.88 -10.73 8.49
CA ALA A 147 33.50 -12.03 9.04
C ALA A 147 32.43 -12.78 8.20
N ALA A 148 31.72 -12.10 7.30
CA ALA A 148 30.57 -12.66 6.59
C ALA A 148 30.95 -13.89 5.75
N ARG A 149 32.10 -13.85 5.07
CA ARG A 149 32.59 -14.97 4.25
C ARG A 149 32.86 -16.20 5.12
N GLN A 150 33.51 -16.03 6.27
CA GLN A 150 33.81 -17.13 7.18
C GLN A 150 32.52 -17.74 7.74
N LYS A 151 31.56 -16.92 8.18
CA LYS A 151 30.25 -17.39 8.65
C LYS A 151 29.49 -18.16 7.58
N TYR A 152 29.53 -17.70 6.33
CA TYR A 152 28.92 -18.41 5.22
C TYR A 152 29.56 -19.77 4.96
N MET A 153 30.89 -19.88 5.02
CA MET A 153 31.58 -21.17 4.86
C MET A 153 31.17 -22.16 5.97
N LEU A 154 31.15 -21.72 7.23
CA LEU A 154 30.71 -22.55 8.37
C LEU A 154 29.28 -23.06 8.19
N HIS A 155 28.36 -22.18 7.77
CA HIS A 155 26.97 -22.55 7.50
C HIS A 155 26.83 -23.57 6.35
N LEU A 156 27.68 -23.51 5.32
CA LEU A 156 27.70 -24.53 4.27
C LEU A 156 28.19 -25.89 4.78
N GLU A 157 29.17 -25.91 5.68
CA GLU A 157 29.65 -27.13 6.32
C GLU A 157 28.60 -27.76 7.23
N GLU A 158 27.90 -26.96 8.02
CA GLU A 158 26.78 -27.40 8.86
C GLU A 158 25.66 -27.99 8.01
N LYS A 159 25.27 -27.34 6.90
CA LYS A 159 24.28 -27.86 5.95
C LYS A 159 24.69 -29.19 5.31
N LYS A 160 25.98 -29.44 5.11
CA LYS A 160 26.47 -30.74 4.63
C LYS A 160 26.31 -31.81 5.71
N LYS A 161 26.67 -31.49 6.95
CA LYS A 161 26.58 -32.41 8.10
C LYS A 161 25.12 -32.80 8.39
N THR A 162 24.19 -31.84 8.38
CA THR A 162 22.77 -32.13 8.63
C THR A 162 22.17 -33.05 7.57
N LYS A 163 22.45 -32.82 6.28
CA LYS A 163 22.00 -33.70 5.19
C LYS A 163 22.53 -35.13 5.31
N ILE A 164 23.79 -35.29 5.73
CA ILE A 164 24.39 -36.62 5.95
C ILE A 164 23.69 -37.33 7.11
N ASN A 165 23.48 -36.62 8.23
CA ASN A 165 22.82 -37.19 9.41
C ASN A 165 21.35 -37.55 9.16
N GLU A 166 20.60 -36.72 8.42
CA GLU A 166 19.23 -37.03 8.00
C GLU A 166 19.16 -38.26 7.09
N GLY A 167 20.12 -38.39 6.16
CA GLY A 167 20.23 -39.57 5.30
C GLY A 167 20.54 -40.86 6.06
N ILE A 168 21.36 -40.79 7.12
CA ILE A 168 21.67 -41.94 7.98
C ILE A 168 20.46 -42.31 8.84
N SER A 169 19.77 -41.32 9.43
CA SER A 169 18.60 -41.55 10.28
C SER A 169 17.41 -42.13 9.49
N ASN A 170 17.21 -41.69 8.24
CA ASN A 170 16.19 -42.25 7.36
C ASN A 170 16.52 -43.69 6.93
N LYS A 171 17.80 -44.02 6.69
CA LYS A 171 18.24 -45.40 6.42
C LYS A 171 18.04 -46.32 7.62
N GLN A 172 18.27 -45.84 8.85
CA GLN A 172 18.05 -46.62 10.06
C GLN A 172 16.56 -46.91 10.31
N LYS A 173 15.66 -45.95 10.03
CA LYS A 173 14.21 -46.18 10.11
C LYS A 173 13.71 -47.25 9.12
N LEU A 174 14.25 -47.25 7.90
CA LEU A 174 13.93 -48.25 6.86
C LEU A 174 14.40 -49.68 7.15
N ILE A 175 15.33 -49.88 8.10
CA ILE A 175 15.85 -51.21 8.49
C ILE A 175 15.09 -51.75 9.73
N SER A 176 14.24 -50.91 10.34
CA SER A 176 13.51 -51.23 11.58
C SER A 176 12.06 -51.68 11.34
N ASP A 177 11.60 -51.68 10.08
CA ASP A 177 10.30 -52.18 9.60
C ASP A 177 10.54 -53.44 8.74
#